data_AF-A0A2N6BJ64-F1
#
_entry.id   AF-A0A2N6BJ64-F1
#
_cell.length_a   1.000
_cell.length_b   1.000
_cell.length_c   1.000
_cell.angle_alpha   90.00
_cell.angle_beta   90.00
_cell.angle_gamma   90.00
#
_symmetry.space_group_name_H-M   'P 1'
#
loop_
_entity.id
_entity.type
_entity.pdbx_description
1 polymer ?
#
loop_
_entity_poly.entity_id
_entity_poly.type
_entity_poly.pdbx_seq_one_letter_code
_entity_poly.pdbx_strand_id
1 'polypeptide(L)'
;MRGATTTELMAVAAAREIADGEVVFAGTGLPMLGAMLAQRTHAPNMTLLFEAGAIDPRMLHLPMSVGDSRTLVGAAQAAGLFEVFTYILQGGRV
;
A
#
# COMPACT_ATOMS: atom_id res chain seq x y z
N MET A 1 -16.46 -19.48 -17.04
CA MET A 1 -15.59 -18.61 -16.22
C MET A 1 -15.24 -19.37 -14.95
N ARG A 2 -13.97 -19.40 -14.53
CA ARG A 2 -13.61 -19.95 -13.21
C ARG A 2 -14.07 -18.96 -12.14
N GLY A 3 -14.58 -19.45 -11.02
CA GLY A 3 -14.92 -18.61 -9.87
C GLY A 3 -13.66 -18.00 -9.24
N ALA A 4 -13.82 -16.87 -8.55
CA ALA A 4 -12.74 -16.24 -7.81
C ALA A 4 -12.32 -17.13 -6.61
N THR A 5 -11.02 -17.19 -6.35
CA THR A 5 -10.45 -17.81 -5.16
C THR A 5 -10.72 -16.96 -3.93
N THR A 6 -10.65 -17.56 -2.73
CA THR A 6 -10.80 -16.83 -1.47
C THR A 6 -9.77 -15.70 -1.34
N THR A 7 -8.54 -15.90 -1.81
CA THR A 7 -7.48 -14.87 -1.81
C THR A 7 -7.86 -13.66 -2.67
N GLU A 8 -8.43 -13.90 -3.87
CA GLU A 8 -8.89 -12.82 -4.74
C GLU A 8 -10.07 -12.06 -4.11
N LEU A 9 -11.03 -12.78 -3.49
CA LEU A 9 -12.13 -12.16 -2.76
C LEU A 9 -11.64 -11.30 -1.59
N MET A 10 -10.66 -11.78 -0.83
CA MET A 10 -10.06 -11.01 0.27
C MET A 10 -9.29 -9.78 -0.23
N ALA A 11 -8.55 -9.90 -1.34
CA ALA A 11 -7.85 -8.76 -1.92
C ALA A 11 -8.84 -7.67 -2.40
N VAL A 12 -9.96 -8.07 -3.03
CA VAL A 12 -11.03 -7.15 -3.44
C VAL A 12 -11.71 -6.52 -2.22
N ALA A 13 -11.97 -7.30 -1.17
CA ALA A 13 -12.54 -6.77 0.06
C ALA A 13 -11.62 -5.74 0.71
N ALA A 14 -10.33 -6.08 0.91
CA ALA A 14 -9.34 -5.16 1.47
C ALA A 14 -9.16 -3.89 0.63
N ALA A 15 -9.20 -4.00 -0.71
CA ALA A 15 -9.11 -2.85 -1.58
C ALA A 15 -10.29 -1.87 -1.39
N ARG A 16 -11.50 -2.38 -1.16
CA ARG A 16 -12.72 -1.57 -0.99
C ARG A 16 -12.79 -0.81 0.33
N GLU A 17 -11.95 -1.17 1.30
CA GLU A 17 -11.83 -0.42 2.56
C GLU A 17 -11.03 0.88 2.38
N ILE A 18 -10.38 1.09 1.22
CA ILE A 18 -9.55 2.26 0.95
C ILE A 18 -10.33 3.28 0.10
N ALA A 19 -10.52 4.48 0.64
CA ALA A 19 -11.13 5.58 -0.10
C ALA A 19 -10.12 6.32 -0.99
N ASP A 20 -10.60 6.93 -2.07
CA ASP A 20 -9.76 7.82 -2.88
C ASP A 20 -9.30 9.03 -2.06
N GLY A 21 -7.99 9.32 -2.07
CA GLY A 21 -7.39 10.38 -1.26
C GLY A 21 -7.03 9.99 0.18
N GLU A 22 -7.31 8.75 0.61
CA GLU A 22 -6.95 8.26 1.95
C GLU A 22 -5.44 8.03 2.11
N VAL A 23 -4.93 8.22 3.33
CA VAL A 23 -3.54 7.88 3.69
C VAL A 23 -3.54 6.49 4.31
N VAL A 24 -2.86 5.53 3.67
CA VAL A 24 -2.92 4.13 4.04
C VAL A 24 -1.54 3.63 4.45
N PHE A 25 -1.43 3.13 5.68
CA PHE A 25 -0.28 2.36 6.15
C PHE A 25 -0.49 0.87 5.84
N ALA A 26 0.34 0.29 4.97
CA ALA A 26 0.22 -1.12 4.60
C ALA A 26 1.49 -1.93 4.95
N GLY A 27 1.28 -3.21 5.25
CA GLY A 27 2.34 -4.22 5.40
C GLY A 27 2.41 -5.16 4.19
N THR A 28 3.23 -6.22 4.29
CA THR A 28 3.44 -7.21 3.21
C THR A 28 2.21 -8.13 3.00
N GLY A 29 2.02 -8.64 1.78
CA GLY A 29 1.05 -9.70 1.48
C GLY A 29 -0.33 -9.18 1.05
N LEU A 30 -1.41 -9.73 1.62
CA LEU A 30 -2.78 -9.34 1.27
C LEU A 30 -3.07 -7.83 1.46
N PRO A 31 -2.61 -7.15 2.52
CA PRO A 31 -2.78 -5.70 2.66
C PRO A 31 -2.12 -4.93 1.51
N MET A 32 -0.88 -5.29 1.14
CA MET A 32 -0.17 -4.70 -0.01
C MET A 32 -0.90 -4.96 -1.33
N LEU A 33 -1.41 -6.17 -1.54
CA LEU A 33 -2.17 -6.51 -2.74
C LEU A 33 -3.49 -5.72 -2.82
N GLY A 34 -4.21 -5.60 -1.70
CA GLY A 34 -5.42 -4.78 -1.60
C GLY A 34 -5.15 -3.31 -1.89
N ALA A 35 -4.11 -2.73 -1.28
CA ALA A 35 -3.70 -1.36 -1.53
C ALA A 35 -3.27 -1.13 -2.98
N MET A 36 -2.50 -2.05 -3.56
CA MET A 36 -2.13 -2.00 -4.98
C MET A 36 -3.35 -2.06 -5.90
N LEU A 37 -4.33 -2.91 -5.57
CA LEU A 37 -5.58 -3.01 -6.32
C LEU A 37 -6.41 -1.72 -6.21
N ALA A 38 -6.53 -1.15 -5.01
CA ALA A 38 -7.23 0.11 -4.79
C ALA A 38 -6.60 1.26 -5.60
N GLN A 39 -5.28 1.43 -5.48
CA GLN A 39 -4.51 2.46 -6.20
C GLN A 39 -4.66 2.34 -7.72
N ARG A 40 -4.77 1.12 -8.26
CA ARG A 40 -4.91 0.88 -9.71
C ARG A 40 -6.35 0.90 -10.22
N THR A 41 -7.34 1.06 -9.36
CA THR A 41 -8.76 0.97 -9.75
C THR A 41 -9.56 2.19 -9.36
N HIS A 42 -9.93 2.32 -8.09
CA HIS A 42 -10.92 3.28 -7.62
C HIS A 42 -10.37 4.35 -6.68
N ALA A 43 -9.13 4.18 -6.19
CA ALA A 43 -8.48 5.11 -5.28
C ALA A 43 -7.12 5.61 -5.83
N PRO A 44 -7.04 6.14 -7.07
CA PRO A 44 -5.75 6.54 -7.67
C PRO A 44 -5.02 7.66 -6.93
N ASN A 45 -5.74 8.48 -6.14
CA ASN A 45 -5.21 9.60 -5.36
C ASN A 45 -4.88 9.23 -3.91
N MET A 46 -5.03 7.96 -3.50
CA MET A 46 -4.62 7.50 -2.17
C MET A 46 -3.10 7.64 -1.96
N THR A 47 -2.67 7.91 -0.73
CA THR A 47 -1.25 8.00 -0.34
C THR A 47 -0.82 6.73 0.39
N LEU A 48 -0.02 5.89 -0.25
CA LEU A 48 0.40 4.60 0.31
C LEU A 48 1.75 4.75 0.99
N LEU A 49 1.90 4.19 2.18
CA LEU A 49 3.18 4.16 2.86
C LEU A 49 3.47 2.80 3.48
N PHE A 50 4.74 2.43 3.43
CA PHE A 50 5.27 1.19 3.94
C PHE A 50 6.22 1.44 5.10
N GLU A 51 6.21 0.55 6.09
CA GLU A 51 7.08 0.62 7.28
C GLU A 51 8.58 0.67 6.99
N ALA A 52 9.01 0.22 5.80
CA ALA A 52 10.40 0.28 5.34
C ALA A 52 10.81 1.66 4.78
N GLY A 53 9.89 2.63 4.67
CA GLY A 53 10.20 4.00 4.32
C GLY A 53 9.73 4.47 2.94
N ALA A 54 9.15 3.61 2.10
CA ALA A 54 8.59 4.06 0.83
C ALA A 54 7.27 4.85 1.06
N ILE A 55 7.23 6.09 0.59
CA ILE A 55 6.06 6.99 0.69
C ILE A 55 5.54 7.34 -0.70
N ASP A 56 4.23 7.16 -0.87
CA ASP A 56 3.44 7.30 -2.10
C ASP A 56 4.05 6.62 -3.34
N PRO A 57 4.38 5.31 -3.30
CA PRO A 57 4.89 4.63 -4.47
C PRO A 57 3.81 4.30 -5.49
N ARG A 58 4.22 4.22 -6.76
CA ARG A 58 3.37 3.80 -7.87
C ARG A 58 3.78 2.40 -8.29
N MET A 59 3.30 1.41 -7.53
CA MET A 59 3.74 0.01 -7.66
C MET A 59 3.46 -0.54 -9.06
N LEU A 60 4.52 -0.91 -9.79
CA LEU A 60 4.44 -1.51 -11.13
C LEU A 60 4.15 -3.02 -11.08
N HIS A 61 4.66 -3.70 -10.07
CA HIS A 61 4.50 -5.13 -9.80
C HIS A 61 4.28 -5.31 -8.29
N LEU A 62 3.66 -6.42 -7.89
CA LEU A 62 3.52 -6.75 -6.47
C LEU A 62 4.92 -7.00 -5.85
N PRO A 63 5.36 -6.17 -4.89
CA PRO A 63 6.61 -6.37 -4.18
C PRO A 63 6.59 -7.65 -3.32
N MET A 64 7.76 -8.24 -3.06
CA MET A 64 7.84 -9.44 -2.20
C MET A 64 7.77 -9.08 -0.71
N SER A 65 8.24 -7.88 -0.37
CA SER A 65 8.32 -7.34 0.99
C SER A 65 8.22 -5.82 0.91
N VAL A 66 7.87 -5.18 2.02
CA VAL A 66 7.95 -3.72 2.18
C VAL A 66 9.35 -3.15 1.90
N GLY A 67 10.41 -3.93 2.16
CA GLY A 67 11.81 -3.55 1.91
C GLY A 67 12.32 -3.89 0.49
N ASP A 68 11.48 -4.39 -0.39
CA ASP A 68 11.82 -4.68 -1.78
C ASP A 68 12.02 -3.36 -2.55
N SER A 69 13.07 -3.25 -3.38
CA SER A 69 13.34 -2.00 -4.14
C SER A 69 12.17 -1.57 -5.04
N ARG A 70 11.28 -2.50 -5.41
CA ARG A 70 10.05 -2.22 -6.15
C ARG A 70 9.08 -1.32 -5.39
N THR A 71 9.16 -1.23 -4.06
CA THR A 71 8.36 -0.29 -3.27
C THR A 71 8.82 1.15 -3.44
N LEU A 72 10.00 1.44 -3.97
CA LEU A 72 10.48 2.80 -4.20
C LEU A 72 10.18 3.34 -5.60
N VAL A 73 9.66 2.50 -6.50
CA VAL A 73 9.37 2.92 -7.87
C VAL A 73 8.23 3.94 -7.88
N GLY A 74 8.54 5.16 -8.33
CA GLY A 74 7.60 6.28 -8.37
C GLY A 74 7.22 6.83 -7.00
N ALA A 75 7.94 6.45 -5.92
CA ALA A 75 7.72 6.98 -4.59
C ALA A 75 8.00 8.49 -4.54
N ALA A 76 7.14 9.23 -3.85
CA ALA A 76 7.36 10.64 -3.56
C ALA A 76 8.54 10.85 -2.61
N GLN A 77 8.79 9.89 -1.70
CA GLN A 77 9.91 9.94 -0.77
C GLN A 77 10.44 8.55 -0.39
N ALA A 78 11.76 8.47 -0.20
CA ALA A 78 12.44 7.36 0.46
C ALA A 78 12.82 7.78 1.89
N ALA A 79 12.09 7.29 2.90
CA ALA A 79 12.30 7.54 4.32
C ALA A 79 12.99 6.35 4.98
N GLY A 80 13.15 6.41 6.30
CA GLY A 80 13.47 5.25 7.13
C GLY A 80 12.28 4.78 7.94
N LEU A 81 12.46 3.60 8.52
CA LEU A 81 11.50 2.98 9.43
C LEU A 81 11.21 3.87 10.64
N PHE A 82 12.23 4.55 11.16
CA PHE A 82 12.09 5.44 12.30
C PHE A 82 11.16 6.62 12.00
N GLU A 83 11.29 7.24 10.83
CA GLU A 83 10.45 8.35 10.40
C GLU A 83 9.01 7.92 10.19
N VAL A 84 8.79 6.78 9.52
CA VAL A 84 7.45 6.26 9.25
C VAL A 84 6.71 5.94 10.54
N PHE A 85 7.33 5.25 11.49
CA PHE A 85 6.68 5.00 12.77
C PHE A 85 6.53 6.29 13.58
N THR A 86 7.62 6.99 13.88
CA THR A 86 7.59 8.09 14.86
C THR A 86 6.78 9.29 14.37
N TYR A 87 6.96 9.69 13.10
CA TYR A 87 6.29 10.88 12.58
C TYR A 87 4.96 10.56 11.91
N ILE A 88 4.77 9.42 11.25
CA ILE A 88 3.50 9.17 10.54
C ILE A 88 2.52 8.41 11.45
N LEU A 89 2.86 7.18 11.84
CA LEU A 89 1.94 6.32 12.59
C LEU A 89 1.67 6.87 14.01
N GLN A 90 2.72 7.02 14.82
CA GLN A 90 2.59 7.55 16.19
C GLN A 90 2.19 9.03 16.19
N GLY A 91 2.39 9.74 15.08
CA GLY A 91 1.93 11.11 14.90
C GLY A 91 0.44 11.24 14.57
N GLY A 92 -0.30 10.14 14.41
CA GLY A 92 -1.73 10.13 14.07
C GLY A 92 -2.04 10.69 12.68
N ARG A 93 -1.13 10.48 11.72
CA ARG A 93 -1.26 10.95 10.33
C ARG A 93 -1.81 9.87 9.39
N VAL A 94 -2.19 8.73 9.94
CA VAL A 94 -2.86 7.57 9.33
C VAL A 94 -3.87 7.02 10.33
#